data_AF-A0A3C2D5N4-F1
#
_entry.id   AF-A0A3C2D5N4-F1
#
_cell.length_a   1.000
_cell.length_b   1.000
_cell.length_c   1.000
_cell.angle_alpha   90.00
_cell.angle_beta   90.00
_cell.angle_gamma   90.00
#
_symmetry.space_group_name_H-M   'P 1'
#
loop_
_entity.id
_entity.type
_entity.pdbx_description
1 polymer ?
#
loop_
_entity_poly.entity_id
_entity_poly.type
_entity_poly.pdbx_seq_one_letter_code
_entity_poly.pdbx_strand_id
1 'polypeptide(L)'
;MIPQYVKAVGQLQELFQELAGEGKITDRQAGRFDHSQKILVNFHSWIRNQLDGNSKVELPWEDDRFAQAWKLWTNFKKEQFQFAYKQIGEQGALKDLVDLSGGDMEKAIEIIHQSIKKGWKGFFELKDQKDITKKLVDQRQIDYKQQLMNRLGAE
;
A
#
# COMPACT_ATOMS: atom_id res chain seq x y z
N MET A 1 22.70 -9.46 15.59
CA MET A 1 24.01 -9.61 14.93
C MET A 1 23.96 -8.79 13.65
N ILE A 2 24.82 -7.78 13.46
CA ILE A 2 24.82 -6.95 12.25
C ILE A 2 25.39 -7.80 11.11
N PRO A 3 24.67 -8.01 9.98
CA PRO A 3 25.18 -8.83 8.88
C PRO A 3 26.50 -8.26 8.34
N GLN A 4 27.49 -9.12 8.05
CA GLN A 4 28.84 -8.68 7.65
C GLN A 4 28.83 -7.70 6.46
N TYR A 5 27.87 -7.84 5.55
CA TYR A 5 27.67 -6.92 4.42
C TYR A 5 27.34 -5.49 4.88
N VAL A 6 26.53 -5.32 5.93
CA VAL A 6 26.17 -3.99 6.48
C VAL A 6 27.39 -3.30 7.08
N LYS A 7 28.27 -4.08 7.73
CA LYS A 7 29.55 -3.57 8.23
C LYS A 7 30.48 -3.15 7.09
N ALA A 8 30.55 -3.94 6.02
CA ALA A 8 31.34 -3.62 4.83
C ALA A 8 30.83 -2.36 4.10
N VAL A 9 29.51 -2.15 4.01
CA VAL A 9 28.93 -0.94 3.41
C VAL A 9 29.25 0.30 4.24
N GLY A 10 29.14 0.22 5.58
CA GLY A 10 29.53 1.31 6.47
C GLY A 10 31.01 1.67 6.37
N GLN A 11 31.89 0.66 6.34
CA GLN A 11 33.33 0.85 6.15
C GLN A 11 33.66 1.51 4.82
N LEU A 12 32.98 1.13 3.74
CA LEU A 12 33.13 1.78 2.44
C LEU A 12 32.69 3.24 2.51
N GLN A 13 31.54 3.54 3.13
CA GLN A 13 31.04 4.91 3.28
C GLN A 13 32.02 5.80 4.06
N GLU A 14 32.62 5.29 5.13
CA GLU A 14 33.62 6.01 5.94
C GLU A 14 34.90 6.30 5.14
N LEU A 15 35.45 5.30 4.43
CA LEU A 15 36.62 5.46 3.57
C LEU A 15 36.41 6.51 2.48
N PHE A 16 35.20 6.61 1.92
CA PHE A 16 34.89 7.61 0.91
C PHE A 16 34.78 9.03 1.47
N GLN A 17 34.26 9.20 2.70
CA GLN A 17 34.24 10.51 3.38
C GLN A 17 35.66 10.99 3.70
N GLU A 18 36.54 10.07 4.10
CA GLU A 18 37.96 10.35 4.35
C GLU A 18 38.68 10.80 3.06
N LEU A 19 38.53 10.06 1.96
CA LEU A 19 39.14 10.40 0.67
C LEU A 19 38.61 11.71 0.07
N ALA A 20 37.34 12.06 0.32
CA ALA A 20 36.76 13.34 -0.07
C ALA A 20 37.33 14.50 0.77
N GLY A 21 37.48 14.31 2.08
CA GLY A 21 38.11 15.30 2.97
C GLY A 21 39.59 15.55 2.67
N GLU A 22 40.30 14.54 2.17
CA GLU A 22 41.69 14.65 1.71
C GLU A 22 41.84 15.30 0.32
N GLY A 23 40.74 15.65 -0.36
CA GLY A 23 40.77 16.25 -1.71
C GLY A 23 41.26 15.30 -2.82
N LYS A 24 41.34 13.99 -2.53
CA LYS A 24 41.80 12.95 -3.47
C LYS A 24 40.75 12.57 -4.52
N ILE A 25 39.51 13.03 -4.33
CA ILE A 25 38.36 12.79 -5.22
C ILE A 25 37.77 14.14 -5.64
N THR A 26 37.47 14.28 -6.93
CA THR A 26 36.86 15.50 -7.48
C THR A 26 35.33 15.55 -7.24
N ASP A 27 34.74 16.74 -7.21
CA ASP A 27 33.28 16.92 -7.00
C ASP A 27 32.42 16.14 -8.02
N ARG A 28 32.93 15.96 -9.25
CA ARG A 28 32.26 15.15 -10.28
C ARG A 28 32.31 13.65 -9.97
N GLN A 29 33.36 13.17 -9.31
CA GLN A 29 33.47 11.77 -8.87
C GLN A 29 32.61 11.53 -7.62
N ALA A 30 32.51 12.51 -6.71
CA ALA A 30 31.61 12.49 -5.56
C ALA A 30 30.12 12.43 -5.99
N GLY A 31 29.72 13.19 -7.03
CA GLY A 31 28.34 13.17 -7.54
C GLY A 31 27.91 11.84 -8.19
N ARG A 32 28.82 11.12 -8.87
CA ARG A 32 28.51 9.77 -9.39
C ARG A 32 28.35 8.75 -8.26
N PHE A 33 29.06 8.94 -7.16
CA PHE A 33 29.00 8.09 -5.98
C PHE A 33 27.69 8.26 -5.19
N ASP A 34 27.11 9.46 -5.12
CA ASP A 34 25.78 9.68 -4.52
C ASP A 34 24.70 8.84 -5.22
N HIS A 35 24.80 8.69 -6.55
CA HIS A 35 23.93 7.80 -7.31
C HIS A 35 24.15 6.33 -6.95
N SER A 36 25.41 5.90 -6.78
CA SER A 36 25.75 4.55 -6.30
C SER A 36 25.31 4.31 -4.85
N GLN A 37 25.38 5.31 -3.98
CA GLN A 37 24.87 5.25 -2.60
C GLN A 37 23.35 5.10 -2.58
N LYS A 38 22.61 5.81 -3.45
CA LYS A 38 21.17 5.60 -3.62
C LYS A 38 20.85 4.17 -4.08
N ILE A 39 21.63 3.62 -5.00
CA ILE A 39 21.50 2.21 -5.43
C ILE A 39 21.81 1.26 -4.26
N LEU A 40 22.85 1.52 -3.47
CA LEU A 40 23.25 0.71 -2.32
C LEU A 40 22.25 0.80 -1.16
N VAL A 41 21.66 1.97 -0.90
CA VAL A 41 20.59 2.18 0.09
C VAL A 41 19.31 1.46 -0.34
N ASN A 42 18.96 1.53 -1.63
CA ASN A 42 17.83 0.78 -2.18
C ASN A 42 18.08 -0.74 -2.13
N PHE A 43 19.31 -1.18 -2.42
CA PHE A 43 19.71 -2.58 -2.30
C PHE A 43 19.75 -3.07 -0.86
N HIS A 44 20.23 -2.26 0.09
CA HIS A 44 20.19 -2.55 1.53
C HIS A 44 18.76 -2.61 2.06
N SER A 45 17.86 -1.74 1.58
CA SER A 45 16.43 -1.81 1.87
C SER A 45 15.82 -3.10 1.32
N TRP A 46 16.15 -3.48 0.09
CA TRP A 46 15.72 -4.73 -0.52
C TRP A 46 16.25 -5.98 0.22
N ILE A 47 17.54 -6.01 0.55
CA ILE A 47 18.19 -7.10 1.30
C ILE A 47 17.67 -7.18 2.73
N ARG A 48 17.45 -6.05 3.43
CA ARG A 48 16.83 -6.03 4.76
C ARG A 48 15.45 -6.68 4.71
N ASN A 49 14.58 -6.24 3.79
CA ASN A 49 13.25 -6.83 3.60
C ASN A 49 13.30 -8.34 3.28
N GLN A 50 14.36 -8.79 2.60
CA GLN A 50 14.56 -10.20 2.24
C GLN A 50 15.17 -11.05 3.37
N LEU A 51 16.07 -10.48 4.19
CA LEU A 51 16.80 -11.16 5.28
C LEU A 51 16.05 -11.15 6.60
N ASP A 52 15.13 -10.19 6.79
CA ASP A 52 14.11 -10.24 7.84
C ASP A 52 13.06 -11.33 7.55
N GLY A 53 13.47 -12.44 6.90
CA GLY A 53 12.69 -13.66 6.61
C GLY A 53 12.28 -14.46 7.86
N ASN A 54 12.05 -13.76 8.97
CA ASN A 54 11.24 -14.17 10.12
C ASN A 54 10.17 -13.10 10.46
N SER A 55 9.84 -12.24 9.50
CA SER A 55 8.85 -11.18 9.61
C SER A 55 7.45 -11.80 9.68
N LYS A 56 6.98 -11.98 10.90
CA LYS A 56 5.57 -12.13 11.24
C LYS A 56 4.81 -11.05 10.44
N VAL A 57 3.83 -11.45 9.63
CA VAL A 57 2.96 -10.48 8.94
C VAL A 57 2.42 -9.52 9.99
N GLU A 58 2.82 -8.25 9.90
CA GLU A 58 2.44 -7.24 10.88
C GLU A 58 1.03 -6.78 10.54
N LEU A 59 0.07 -7.19 11.37
CA LEU A 59 -1.29 -6.71 11.25
C LEU A 59 -1.31 -5.21 11.59
N PRO A 60 -1.99 -4.36 10.81
CA PRO A 60 -2.04 -2.92 11.06
C PRO A 60 -2.69 -2.53 12.39
N TRP A 61 -3.51 -3.44 12.95
CA TRP A 61 -4.19 -3.26 14.22
C TRP A 61 -3.99 -4.50 15.10
N GLU A 62 -3.63 -4.28 16.37
CA GLU A 62 -3.53 -5.32 17.41
C GLU A 62 -4.92 -5.62 18.02
N ASP A 63 -5.93 -5.86 17.18
CA ASP A 63 -7.30 -6.20 17.60
C ASP A 63 -7.68 -7.61 17.09
N ASP A 64 -8.20 -8.44 18.00
CA ASP A 64 -8.61 -9.82 17.71
C ASP A 64 -9.71 -9.90 16.66
N ARG A 65 -10.60 -8.90 16.58
CA ARG A 65 -11.69 -8.85 15.60
C ARG A 65 -11.14 -8.66 14.20
N PHE A 66 -10.13 -7.80 14.06
CA PHE A 66 -9.45 -7.61 12.79
C PHE A 66 -8.67 -8.88 12.39
N ALA A 67 -7.93 -9.48 13.32
CA ALA A 67 -7.19 -10.71 13.05
C ALA A 67 -8.12 -11.85 12.57
N GLN A 68 -9.31 -11.97 13.16
CA GLN A 68 -10.33 -12.93 12.73
C GLN A 68 -10.88 -12.61 11.33
N ALA A 69 -11.20 -11.34 11.05
CA ALA A 69 -11.67 -10.93 9.73
C ALA A 69 -10.60 -11.18 8.65
N TRP A 70 -9.34 -10.90 8.94
CA TRP A 70 -8.23 -11.16 8.02
C TRP A 70 -8.01 -12.65 7.76
N LYS A 71 -8.11 -13.48 8.81
CA LYS A 71 -8.05 -14.93 8.67
C LYS A 71 -9.23 -15.46 7.82
N LEU A 72 -10.41 -14.88 7.97
CA LEU A 72 -11.57 -15.21 7.14
C LEU A 72 -11.31 -14.86 5.66
N TRP A 73 -10.73 -13.69 5.39
CA TRP A 73 -10.37 -13.25 4.03
C TRP A 73 -9.35 -14.18 3.36
N THR A 74 -8.27 -14.52 4.06
CA THR A 74 -7.24 -15.42 3.53
C THR A 74 -7.79 -16.82 3.24
N ASN A 75 -8.66 -17.34 4.11
CA ASN A 75 -9.37 -18.60 3.87
C ASN A 75 -10.29 -18.50 2.64
N PHE A 76 -11.08 -17.44 2.53
CA PHE A 76 -11.94 -17.19 1.37
C PHE A 76 -11.13 -17.16 0.05
N LYS A 77 -9.97 -16.51 0.05
CA LYS A 77 -9.06 -16.46 -1.11
C LYS A 77 -8.52 -17.83 -1.50
N LYS A 78 -8.22 -18.66 -0.50
CA LYS A 78 -7.79 -20.04 -0.72
C LYS A 78 -8.93 -20.91 -1.27
N GLU A 79 -10.13 -20.81 -0.70
CA GLU A 79 -11.28 -21.63 -1.13
C GLU A 79 -11.77 -21.25 -2.53
N GLN A 80 -12.01 -19.97 -2.80
CA GLN A 80 -12.60 -19.52 -4.06
C GLN A 80 -11.60 -19.43 -5.22
N PHE A 81 -10.35 -19.04 -4.94
CA PHE A 81 -9.37 -18.74 -5.98
C PHE A 81 -8.14 -19.65 -5.95
N GLN A 82 -8.10 -20.64 -5.05
CA GLN A 82 -6.91 -21.48 -4.81
C GLN A 82 -5.64 -20.64 -4.63
N PHE A 83 -5.81 -19.43 -4.08
CA PHE A 83 -4.78 -18.42 -3.99
C PHE A 83 -4.30 -18.33 -2.55
N ALA A 84 -2.99 -18.50 -2.36
CA ALA A 84 -2.31 -18.23 -1.12
C ALA A 84 -1.44 -16.99 -1.29
N TYR A 85 -1.53 -16.05 -0.34
CA TYR A 85 -0.64 -14.90 -0.33
C TYR A 85 0.80 -15.36 -0.04
N LYS A 86 1.74 -14.77 -0.77
CA LYS A 86 3.14 -14.70 -0.33
C LYS A 86 3.28 -13.50 0.59
N GLN A 87 4.22 -13.53 1.52
CA GLN A 87 4.42 -12.49 2.56
C GLN A 87 4.38 -11.05 1.99
N ILE A 88 5.10 -10.78 0.90
CA ILE A 88 5.12 -9.46 0.25
C ILE A 88 3.72 -9.05 -0.26
N GLY A 89 2.98 -10.00 -0.83
CA GLY A 89 1.63 -9.76 -1.34
C GLY A 89 0.60 -9.60 -0.22
N GLU A 90 0.83 -10.25 0.93
CA GLU A 90 -0.02 -10.10 2.11
C GLU A 90 0.14 -8.71 2.72
N GLN A 91 1.38 -8.23 2.87
CA GLN A 91 1.66 -6.89 3.38
C GLN A 91 1.13 -5.80 2.44
N GLY A 92 1.25 -6.00 1.12
CA GLY A 92 0.65 -5.11 0.13
C GLY A 92 -0.87 -5.04 0.26
N ALA A 93 -1.53 -6.19 0.40
CA ALA A 93 -2.99 -6.25 0.56
C ALA A 93 -3.47 -5.63 1.88
N LEU A 94 -2.70 -5.79 2.97
CA LEU A 94 -2.97 -5.11 4.25
C LEU A 94 -2.83 -3.59 4.12
N LYS A 95 -1.80 -3.12 3.42
CA LYS A 95 -1.60 -1.69 3.16
C LYS A 95 -2.75 -1.11 2.32
N ASP A 96 -3.12 -1.78 1.22
CA ASP A 96 -4.24 -1.36 0.38
C ASP A 96 -5.54 -1.28 1.20
N LEU A 97 -5.76 -2.21 2.13
CA LEU A 97 -6.91 -2.19 3.02
C LEU A 97 -6.88 -0.99 3.99
N VAL A 98 -5.72 -0.70 4.59
CA VAL A 98 -5.53 0.48 5.46
C VAL A 98 -5.82 1.76 4.69
N ASP A 99 -5.27 1.89 3.48
CA ASP A 99 -5.44 3.05 2.61
C ASP A 99 -6.93 3.24 2.25
N LEU A 100 -7.64 2.17 1.87
CA LEU A 100 -9.08 2.21 1.57
C LEU A 100 -9.96 2.51 2.79
N SER A 101 -9.55 2.07 3.97
CA SER A 101 -10.26 2.33 5.21
C SER A 101 -10.02 3.74 5.76
N GLY A 102 -9.05 4.47 5.21
CA GLY A 102 -8.60 5.76 5.75
C GLY A 102 -7.97 5.65 7.15
N GLY A 103 -7.41 4.49 7.49
CA GLY A 103 -6.85 4.19 8.82
C GLY A 103 -7.88 3.79 9.88
N ASP A 104 -9.16 3.63 9.52
CA ASP A 104 -10.23 3.23 10.43
C ASP A 104 -10.41 1.70 10.41
N MET A 105 -10.15 1.05 11.54
CA MET A 105 -10.22 -0.40 11.69
C MET A 105 -11.61 -0.97 11.43
N GLU A 106 -12.68 -0.30 11.90
CA GLU A 106 -14.04 -0.82 11.75
C GLU A 106 -14.43 -0.81 10.26
N LYS A 107 -14.05 0.24 9.54
CA LYS A 107 -14.24 0.31 8.08
C LYS A 107 -13.44 -0.78 7.35
N ALA A 108 -12.22 -1.07 7.78
CA ALA A 108 -11.42 -2.14 7.19
C ALA A 108 -12.11 -3.52 7.33
N ILE A 109 -12.68 -3.80 8.50
CA ILE A 109 -13.46 -5.04 8.75
C ILE A 109 -14.70 -5.08 7.86
N GLU A 110 -15.42 -3.96 7.73
CA GLU A 110 -16.59 -3.87 6.84
C GLU A 110 -16.22 -4.08 5.37
N ILE A 111 -15.09 -3.54 4.90
CA ILE A 111 -14.58 -3.75 3.54
C ILE A 111 -14.28 -5.24 3.32
N ILE A 112 -13.62 -5.91 4.27
CA ILE A 112 -13.37 -7.35 4.18
C ILE A 112 -14.68 -8.12 4.05
N HIS A 113 -15.66 -7.86 4.93
CA HIS A 113 -16.95 -8.52 4.89
C HIS A 113 -17.71 -8.25 3.59
N GLN A 114 -17.65 -7.02 3.07
CA GLN A 114 -18.24 -6.66 1.78
C GLN A 114 -17.61 -7.48 0.64
N SER A 115 -16.28 -7.52 0.56
CA SER A 115 -15.56 -8.26 -0.48
C SER A 115 -15.87 -9.75 -0.44
N ILE A 116 -15.94 -10.36 0.75
CA ILE A 116 -16.32 -11.77 0.91
C ILE A 116 -17.77 -11.98 0.45
N LYS A 117 -18.70 -11.16 0.93
CA LYS A 117 -20.13 -11.24 0.56
C LYS A 117 -20.36 -11.08 -0.94
N LYS A 118 -19.55 -10.27 -1.61
CA LYS A 118 -19.63 -10.00 -3.05
C LYS A 118 -18.80 -10.95 -3.90
N GLY A 119 -17.96 -11.80 -3.31
CA GLY A 119 -17.11 -12.72 -4.05
C GLY A 119 -15.93 -12.05 -4.76
N TRP A 120 -15.46 -10.90 -4.28
CA TRP A 120 -14.47 -10.09 -4.99
C TRP A 120 -13.04 -10.58 -4.76
N LYS A 121 -12.18 -10.40 -5.78
CA LYS A 121 -10.77 -10.80 -5.72
C LYS A 121 -9.89 -9.81 -4.94
N GLY A 122 -10.38 -8.60 -4.70
CA GLY A 122 -9.68 -7.52 -4.01
C GLY A 122 -10.60 -6.67 -3.13
N PHE A 123 -10.04 -5.61 -2.55
CA PHE A 123 -10.74 -4.65 -1.70
C PHE A 123 -11.22 -3.45 -2.50
N PHE A 124 -12.37 -2.90 -2.11
CA PHE A 124 -12.99 -1.75 -2.74
C PHE A 124 -13.61 -0.87 -1.66
N GLU A 125 -13.79 0.41 -1.98
CA GLU A 125 -14.41 1.37 -1.07
C GLU A 125 -15.85 0.96 -0.69
N LEU A 126 -16.19 1.20 0.58
CA LEU A 126 -17.56 1.04 1.07
C LEU A 126 -18.46 2.05 0.35
N LYS A 127 -19.40 1.53 -0.43
CA LYS A 127 -20.46 2.37 -1.01
C LYS A 127 -21.46 2.71 0.07
N ASP A 128 -21.31 3.89 0.64
CA ASP A 128 -22.28 4.42 1.57
C ASP A 128 -23.63 4.62 0.86
N GLN A 129 -24.74 4.13 1.43
CA GLN A 129 -26.07 4.30 0.83
C GLN A 129 -26.43 5.78 0.65
N LYS A 130 -25.84 6.66 1.46
CA LYS A 130 -25.99 8.12 1.37
C LYS A 130 -25.47 8.68 0.04
N ASP A 131 -24.37 8.15 -0.48
CA ASP A 131 -23.81 8.59 -1.77
C ASP A 131 -24.67 8.13 -2.95
N ILE A 132 -25.29 6.96 -2.83
CA ILE A 132 -26.27 6.47 -3.83
C ILE A 132 -27.48 7.39 -3.84
N THR A 133 -28.02 7.76 -2.67
CA THR A 133 -29.16 8.69 -2.60
C THR A 133 -28.82 10.08 -3.12
N LYS A 134 -27.60 10.59 -2.85
CA LYS A 134 -27.16 11.90 -3.34
C LYS A 134 -27.02 11.90 -4.87
N LYS A 135 -26.36 10.88 -5.45
CA LYS A 135 -26.27 10.71 -6.91
C LYS A 135 -27.64 10.58 -7.57
N LEU A 136 -28.58 9.84 -6.96
CA LEU A 136 -29.94 9.71 -7.49
C LEU A 136 -30.76 11.00 -7.39
N VAL A 137 -30.49 11.86 -6.41
CA VAL A 137 -31.12 13.18 -6.28
C VAL A 137 -30.53 14.15 -7.30
N ASP A 138 -29.20 14.19 -7.44
CA ASP A 138 -28.51 15.02 -8.43
C ASP A 138 -28.93 14.64 -9.86
N GLN A 139 -29.00 13.35 -10.17
CA GLN A 139 -29.46 12.85 -11.47
C GLN A 139 -30.91 13.27 -11.75
N ARG A 140 -31.81 13.18 -10.76
CA ARG A 140 -33.20 13.62 -10.89
C ARG A 140 -33.33 15.13 -11.12
N GLN A 141 -32.48 15.94 -10.48
CA GLN A 141 -32.46 17.39 -10.70
C GLN A 141 -31.96 17.76 -12.10
N ILE A 142 -30.92 17.07 -12.60
CA ILE A 142 -30.39 17.24 -13.95
C ILE A 142 -31.46 16.86 -14.99
N ASP A 143 -32.10 15.71 -14.83
CA ASP A 143 -33.15 15.26 -15.75
C ASP A 143 -34.34 16.22 -15.77
N TYR A 144 -34.75 16.73 -14.60
CA TYR A 144 -35.81 17.74 -14.51
C TYR A 144 -35.42 19.04 -15.24
N LYS A 145 -34.20 19.54 -15.04
CA LYS A 145 -33.68 20.71 -15.74
C LYS A 145 -33.68 20.48 -17.25
N GLN A 146 -33.21 19.31 -17.72
CA GLN A 146 -33.18 18.99 -19.15
C GLN A 146 -34.58 18.93 -19.76
N GLN A 147 -35.55 18.32 -19.08
CA GLN A 147 -36.95 18.29 -19.50
C GLN A 147 -37.56 19.70 -19.55
N LEU A 148 -37.20 20.58 -18.62
CA LEU A 148 -37.67 21.97 -18.60
C LEU A 148 -37.08 22.78 -19.77
N MET A 149 -35.78 22.63 -20.04
CA MET A 149 -35.09 23.29 -21.16
C MET A 149 -35.69 22.87 -22.51
N ASN A 150 -35.91 21.57 -22.71
CA ASN A 150 -36.55 21.04 -23.92
C ASN A 150 -37.98 21.57 -24.11
N ARG A 151 -38.72 21.77 -23.02
CA ARG A 151 -40.11 22.28 -23.06
C ARG A 151 -40.16 23.81 -23.27
N LEU A 152 -39.11 24.52 -22.89
CA LEU A 152 -38.95 25.97 -23.09
C LEU A 152 -38.30 26.33 -24.42
N GLY A 153 -37.83 25.34 -25.20
CA GLY A 153 -37.16 25.58 -26.49
C GLY A 153 -35.87 26.38 -26.36
N ALA A 154 -35.26 26.38 -25.17
CA ALA A 154 -33.98 27.04 -24.93
C ALA A 154 -32.87 25.99 -25.03
N GLU A 155 -32.11 26.05 -26.13
CA GLU A 155 -30.86 25.30 -26.31
C GLU A 155 -29.67 26.03 -25.68
#